data_AF-T0P9S0-F1
#
_entry.id   AF-T0P9S0-F1
#
_cell.length_a   1.000
_cell.length_b   1.000
_cell.length_c   1.000
_cell.angle_alpha   90.00
_cell.angle_beta   90.00
_cell.angle_gamma   90.00
#
_symmetry.space_group_name_H-M   'P 1'
#
loop_
_entity.id
_entity.type
_entity.pdbx_description
1 polymer ?
#
loop_
_entity_poly.entity_id
_entity_poly.type
_entity_poly.pdbx_seq_one_letter_code
_entity_poly.pdbx_strand_id
1 'polypeptide(L)'
;MIKLFKEMIEISDIIDFNELKNRVNDKDIDKFEDYIYSLYYTMGEGKINMLEFSRKIQTYMEENNISQEKFLNIQKKIMERYGLDMNNIDEQIKAYGVDTSQFGALGKNYEEMRKTLSFQEKYKGKVNSKAVTTYYIKNSKNNVEILMEDCNVILKSFDHIDLTDNELNEFLCSYKKLVEEKPLNISICENTSTYIY
;
A
#
# COMPACT_ATOMS: atom_id res chain seq x y z
N MET A 1 6.44 46.35 23.88
CA MET A 1 6.47 46.15 22.42
C MET A 1 7.16 44.84 22.00
N ILE A 2 8.30 44.46 22.59
CA ILE A 2 9.01 43.20 22.25
C ILE A 2 8.30 41.93 22.76
N LYS A 3 7.53 42.02 23.84
CA LYS A 3 6.77 40.87 24.39
C LYS A 3 5.55 40.48 23.52
N LEU A 4 4.86 41.47 22.95
CA LEU A 4 3.75 41.28 22.00
C LEU A 4 4.21 40.70 20.65
N PHE A 5 5.45 40.99 20.23
CA PHE A 5 6.02 40.42 19.00
C PHE A 5 6.47 38.96 19.16
N LYS A 6 6.73 38.49 20.39
CA LYS A 6 7.03 37.07 20.68
C LYS A 6 5.78 36.20 20.73
N GLU A 7 4.66 36.72 21.23
CA GLU A 7 3.37 36.01 21.24
C GLU A 7 2.73 35.94 19.84
N MET A 8 3.07 36.85 18.91
CA MET A 8 2.66 36.77 17.49
C MET A 8 3.41 35.71 16.66
N ILE A 9 4.45 35.07 17.22
CA ILE A 9 5.26 34.05 16.53
C ILE A 9 4.93 32.63 17.02
N GLU A 10 3.93 32.45 17.88
CA GLU A 10 3.47 31.12 18.34
C GLU A 10 2.24 30.57 17.62
N ILE A 11 1.77 31.22 16.54
CA ILE A 11 0.76 30.65 15.63
C ILE A 11 1.24 30.82 14.19
N SER A 12 2.41 30.27 13.88
CA SER A 12 2.61 29.77 12.53
C SER A 12 2.05 28.35 12.54
N ASP A 13 0.76 28.23 12.26
CA ASP A 13 0.24 27.03 11.62
C ASP A 13 1.27 26.64 10.56
N ILE A 14 1.97 25.53 10.76
CA ILE A 14 2.75 24.94 9.70
C ILE A 14 1.70 24.55 8.67
N ILE A 15 1.53 25.41 7.66
CA ILE A 15 0.64 25.15 6.55
C ILE A 15 1.17 23.88 5.89
N ASP A 16 0.52 22.75 6.15
CA ASP A 16 0.83 21.53 5.42
C ASP A 16 0.31 21.73 4.00
N PHE A 17 1.24 22.05 3.09
CA PHE A 17 0.93 22.19 1.67
C PHE A 17 0.28 20.93 1.08
N ASN A 18 0.43 19.76 1.71
CA ASN A 18 -0.29 18.55 1.34
C ASN A 18 -1.78 18.64 1.67
N GLU A 19 -2.18 19.20 2.82
CA GLU A 19 -3.60 19.41 3.17
C GLU A 19 -4.29 20.35 2.18
N LEU A 20 -3.62 21.43 1.78
CA LEU A 20 -4.15 22.36 0.78
C LEU A 20 -4.27 21.73 -0.61
N LYS A 21 -3.28 20.92 -1.01
CA LYS A 21 -3.28 20.23 -2.31
C LYS A 21 -4.36 19.14 -2.38
N ASN A 22 -4.61 18.44 -1.27
CA ASN A 22 -5.57 17.34 -1.19
C ASN A 22 -7.01 17.80 -0.87
N ARG A 23 -7.24 19.11 -0.69
CA ARG A 23 -8.57 19.67 -0.46
C ARG A 23 -9.45 19.51 -1.71
N VAL A 24 -10.56 18.82 -1.57
CA VAL A 24 -11.53 18.57 -2.65
C VAL A 24 -12.61 19.65 -2.64
N ASN A 25 -12.64 20.46 -3.70
CA ASN A 25 -13.70 21.44 -3.94
C ASN A 25 -14.82 20.79 -4.77
N ASP A 26 -16.08 21.23 -4.60
CA ASP A 26 -17.24 20.59 -5.23
C ASP A 26 -17.16 20.57 -6.76
N LYS A 27 -16.54 21.58 -7.37
CA LYS A 27 -16.28 21.63 -8.81
C LYS A 27 -15.36 20.50 -9.32
N ASP A 28 -14.41 20.04 -8.50
CA ASP A 28 -13.54 18.91 -8.86
C ASP A 28 -14.32 17.58 -8.78
N ILE A 29 -15.31 17.51 -7.89
CA ILE A 29 -16.21 16.37 -7.74
C ILE A 29 -17.13 16.29 -8.94
N ASP A 30 -17.81 17.38 -9.29
CA ASP A 30 -18.77 17.41 -10.39
C ASP A 30 -18.11 17.05 -11.72
N LYS A 31 -16.90 17.60 -11.99
CA LYS A 31 -16.13 17.25 -13.19
C LYS A 31 -15.72 15.79 -13.24
N PHE A 32 -15.31 15.23 -12.09
CA PHE A 32 -14.92 13.83 -12.03
C PHE A 32 -16.12 12.90 -12.18
N GLU A 33 -17.25 13.25 -11.56
CA GLU A 33 -18.52 12.56 -11.66
C GLU A 33 -19.03 12.53 -13.11
N ASP A 34 -19.05 13.68 -13.79
CA ASP A 34 -19.40 13.79 -15.21
C ASP A 34 -18.49 12.92 -16.10
N TYR A 35 -17.18 12.93 -15.83
CA TYR A 35 -16.21 12.12 -16.56
C TYR A 35 -16.47 10.63 -16.37
N ILE A 36 -16.68 10.20 -15.13
CA ILE A 36 -17.03 8.81 -14.79
C ILE A 36 -18.32 8.38 -15.50
N TYR A 37 -19.36 9.22 -15.48
CA TYR A 37 -20.61 8.92 -16.18
C TYR A 37 -20.41 8.76 -17.68
N SER A 38 -19.60 9.62 -18.30
CA SER A 38 -19.27 9.50 -19.72
C SER A 38 -18.54 8.18 -20.04
N LEU A 39 -17.65 7.73 -19.16
CA LEU A 39 -16.93 6.47 -19.31
C LEU A 39 -17.84 5.26 -19.13
N TYR A 40 -18.73 5.28 -18.12
CA TYR A 40 -19.73 4.23 -17.93
C TYR A 40 -20.65 4.09 -19.14
N TYR A 41 -21.11 5.21 -19.70
CA TYR A 41 -21.92 5.19 -20.92
C TYR A 41 -21.14 4.59 -22.10
N THR A 42 -19.91 5.04 -22.31
CA THR A 42 -19.03 4.53 -23.38
C THR A 42 -18.74 3.02 -23.23
N MET A 43 -18.62 2.54 -22.00
CA MET A 43 -18.45 1.12 -21.69
C MET A 43 -19.74 0.32 -21.91
N GLY A 44 -20.90 0.87 -21.53
CA GLY A 44 -22.22 0.27 -21.79
C GLY A 44 -22.56 0.15 -23.28
N GLU A 45 -22.04 1.06 -24.10
CA GLU A 45 -22.09 0.96 -25.57
C GLU A 45 -21.08 -0.04 -26.15
N GLY A 46 -20.22 -0.65 -25.33
CA GLY A 46 -19.19 -1.60 -25.76
C GLY A 46 -17.97 -0.97 -26.46
N LYS A 47 -17.83 0.37 -26.42
CA LYS A 47 -16.75 1.11 -27.09
C LYS A 47 -15.43 1.06 -26.32
N ILE A 48 -15.48 0.77 -25.01
CA ILE A 48 -14.32 0.53 -24.18
C ILE A 48 -14.55 -0.68 -23.29
N ASN A 49 -13.47 -1.39 -22.94
CA ASN A 49 -13.51 -2.47 -21.96
C ASN A 49 -13.07 -1.99 -20.56
N MET A 50 -13.17 -2.88 -19.56
CA MET A 50 -12.83 -2.55 -18.16
C MET A 50 -11.36 -2.14 -17.96
N LEU A 51 -10.43 -2.72 -18.75
CA LEU A 51 -9.02 -2.35 -18.68
C LEU A 51 -8.79 -0.93 -19.23
N GLU A 52 -9.47 -0.57 -20.32
CA GLU A 52 -9.43 0.77 -20.90
C GLU A 52 -10.12 1.80 -20.00
N PHE A 53 -11.21 1.42 -19.33
CA PHE A 53 -11.85 2.24 -18.30
C PHE A 53 -10.82 2.61 -17.21
N SER A 54 -10.15 1.61 -16.62
CA SER A 54 -9.15 1.83 -15.57
C SER A 54 -7.99 2.72 -16.04
N ARG A 55 -7.47 2.49 -17.25
CA ARG A 55 -6.41 3.33 -17.84
C ARG A 55 -6.85 4.78 -18.03
N LYS A 56 -8.07 5.01 -18.52
CA LYS A 56 -8.61 6.36 -18.73
C LYS A 56 -8.76 7.14 -17.42
N ILE A 57 -9.16 6.48 -16.33
CA ILE A 57 -9.16 7.10 -14.99
C ILE A 57 -7.75 7.50 -14.57
N GLN A 58 -6.77 6.60 -14.74
CA GLN A 58 -5.38 6.90 -14.41
C GLN A 58 -4.83 8.10 -15.22
N THR A 59 -5.08 8.13 -16.53
CA THR A 59 -4.70 9.25 -17.39
C THR A 59 -5.37 10.55 -16.95
N TYR A 60 -6.67 10.52 -16.64
CA TYR A 60 -7.37 11.71 -16.14
C TYR A 60 -6.75 12.23 -14.83
N MET A 61 -6.37 11.33 -13.93
CA MET A 61 -5.70 11.72 -12.68
C MET A 61 -4.35 12.40 -12.94
N GLU A 62 -3.54 11.85 -13.84
CA GLU A 62 -2.25 12.40 -14.22
C GLU A 62 -2.40 13.78 -14.89
N GLU A 63 -3.28 13.91 -15.88
CA GLU A 63 -3.52 15.15 -16.63
C GLU A 63 -4.06 16.28 -15.73
N ASN A 64 -4.86 15.93 -14.72
CA ASN A 64 -5.49 16.90 -13.81
C ASN A 64 -4.72 17.07 -12.49
N ASN A 65 -3.52 16.50 -12.37
CA ASN A 65 -2.69 16.56 -11.16
C ASN A 65 -3.43 16.08 -9.88
N ILE A 66 -4.27 15.07 -10.02
CA ILE A 66 -5.04 14.47 -8.93
C ILE A 66 -4.17 13.39 -8.28
N SER A 67 -3.77 13.60 -7.04
CA SER A 67 -3.11 12.58 -6.22
C SER A 67 -4.05 11.40 -5.95
N GLN A 68 -3.52 10.24 -5.58
CA GLN A 68 -4.33 9.10 -5.17
C GLN A 68 -5.18 9.46 -3.94
N GLU A 69 -4.63 10.24 -3.01
CA GLU A 69 -5.39 10.74 -1.86
C GLU A 69 -6.53 11.68 -2.25
N LYS A 70 -6.29 12.61 -3.19
CA LYS A 70 -7.34 13.50 -3.69
C LYS A 70 -8.42 12.71 -4.44
N PHE A 71 -8.03 11.72 -5.23
CA PHE A 71 -8.94 10.84 -5.94
C PHE A 71 -9.82 10.03 -4.97
N LEU A 72 -9.23 9.45 -3.93
CA LEU A 72 -9.95 8.74 -2.88
C LEU A 72 -10.96 9.65 -2.17
N ASN A 73 -10.56 10.89 -1.85
CA ASN A 73 -11.47 11.88 -1.26
C ASN A 73 -12.62 12.29 -2.20
N ILE A 74 -12.36 12.35 -3.52
CA ILE A 74 -13.41 12.59 -4.54
C ILE A 74 -14.39 11.41 -4.56
N GLN A 75 -13.88 10.18 -4.66
CA GLN A 75 -14.72 8.97 -4.62
C GLN A 75 -15.57 8.92 -3.35
N LYS A 76 -14.97 9.24 -2.20
CA LYS A 76 -15.67 9.33 -0.91
C LYS A 76 -16.86 10.30 -0.97
N LYS A 77 -16.62 11.54 -1.39
CA LYS A 77 -17.68 12.56 -1.46
C LYS A 77 -18.78 12.21 -2.47
N ILE A 78 -18.45 11.59 -3.61
CA ILE A 78 -19.43 11.12 -4.59
C ILE A 78 -20.36 10.09 -3.93
N MET A 79 -19.79 9.09 -3.26
CA MET A 79 -20.58 8.04 -2.63
C MET A 79 -21.41 8.57 -1.45
N GLU A 80 -20.89 9.51 -0.66
CA GLU A 80 -21.66 10.24 0.36
C GLU A 80 -22.84 11.01 -0.27
N ARG A 81 -22.64 11.64 -1.43
CA ARG A 81 -23.71 12.33 -2.20
C ARG A 81 -24.81 11.36 -2.64
N TYR A 82 -24.48 10.09 -2.87
CA TYR A 82 -25.44 9.01 -3.16
C TYR A 82 -25.96 8.28 -1.93
N GLY A 83 -25.67 8.77 -0.72
CA GLY A 83 -26.21 8.24 0.53
C GLY A 83 -25.51 6.98 1.06
N LEU A 84 -24.30 6.68 0.59
CA LEU A 84 -23.51 5.55 1.07
C LEU A 84 -22.62 5.97 2.24
N ASP A 85 -22.74 5.28 3.38
CA ASP A 85 -21.84 5.47 4.52
C ASP A 85 -20.56 4.65 4.34
N MET A 86 -19.45 5.36 4.15
CA MET A 86 -18.11 4.80 3.93
C MET A 86 -17.57 3.97 5.09
N ASN A 87 -18.08 4.17 6.31
CA ASN A 87 -17.65 3.39 7.46
C ASN A 87 -18.22 1.96 7.44
N ASN A 88 -19.32 1.75 6.70
CA ASN A 88 -20.05 0.49 6.58
C ASN A 88 -20.21 0.05 5.11
N ILE A 89 -19.29 0.48 4.24
CA ILE A 89 -19.37 0.30 2.80
C ILE A 89 -19.40 -1.18 2.40
N ASP A 90 -18.67 -2.02 3.13
CA ASP A 90 -18.62 -3.47 2.88
C ASP A 90 -19.97 -4.15 3.10
N GLU A 91 -20.71 -3.74 4.14
CA GLU A 91 -22.04 -4.28 4.42
C GLU A 91 -23.08 -3.77 3.42
N GLN A 92 -22.99 -2.49 3.04
CA GLN A 92 -23.89 -1.88 2.07
C GLN A 92 -23.69 -2.45 0.66
N ILE A 93 -22.46 -2.58 0.17
CA ILE A 93 -22.18 -3.11 -1.16
C ILE A 93 -22.57 -4.60 -1.25
N LYS A 94 -22.35 -5.38 -0.19
CA LYS A 94 -22.86 -6.76 -0.10
C LYS A 94 -24.39 -6.82 -0.12
N ALA A 95 -25.08 -5.89 0.54
CA ALA A 95 -26.54 -5.81 0.52
C ALA A 95 -27.11 -5.50 -0.89
N TYR A 96 -26.32 -4.86 -1.76
CA TYR A 96 -26.64 -4.64 -3.17
C TYR A 96 -26.24 -5.80 -4.10
N GLY A 97 -25.79 -6.94 -3.56
CA GLY A 97 -25.47 -8.15 -4.33
C GLY A 97 -24.16 -8.08 -5.11
N VAL A 98 -23.27 -7.14 -4.76
CA VAL A 98 -21.94 -7.00 -5.37
C VAL A 98 -20.89 -7.58 -4.43
N ASP A 99 -20.13 -8.55 -4.92
CA ASP A 99 -19.04 -9.18 -4.18
C ASP A 99 -17.79 -8.28 -4.21
N THR A 100 -17.51 -7.60 -3.09
CA THR A 100 -16.37 -6.68 -2.93
C THR A 100 -15.02 -7.36 -2.98
N SER A 101 -14.96 -8.70 -2.90
CA SER A 101 -13.71 -9.47 -3.05
C SER A 101 -13.06 -9.30 -4.43
N GLN A 102 -13.85 -8.94 -5.44
CA GLN A 102 -13.38 -8.70 -6.81
C GLN A 102 -12.75 -7.31 -7.00
N PHE A 103 -13.01 -6.38 -6.09
CA PHE A 103 -12.53 -4.99 -6.14
C PHE A 103 -11.35 -4.77 -5.18
N GLY A 104 -10.35 -5.65 -5.23
CA GLY A 104 -9.17 -5.63 -4.38
C GLY A 104 -8.76 -4.23 -3.91
N ALA A 105 -8.76 -4.07 -2.57
CA ALA A 105 -8.59 -2.84 -1.78
C ALA A 105 -9.87 -2.15 -1.23
N LEU A 106 -11.08 -2.43 -1.74
CA LEU A 106 -12.31 -1.85 -1.17
C LEU A 106 -12.83 -2.54 0.10
N GLY A 107 -12.34 -3.75 0.42
CA GLY A 107 -12.69 -4.50 1.64
C GLY A 107 -11.81 -4.20 2.85
N LYS A 108 -11.08 -3.07 2.84
CA LYS A 108 -10.26 -2.60 3.96
C LYS A 108 -10.80 -1.27 4.44
N ASN A 109 -10.68 -1.01 5.75
CA ASN A 109 -11.05 0.26 6.36
C ASN A 109 -10.43 1.43 5.56
N TYR A 110 -11.26 2.36 5.08
CA TYR A 110 -10.87 3.53 4.28
C TYR A 110 -9.64 4.26 4.87
N GLU A 111 -9.61 4.41 6.18
CA GLU A 111 -8.54 5.12 6.88
C GLU A 111 -7.19 4.38 6.78
N GLU A 112 -7.19 3.04 6.79
CA GLU A 112 -5.98 2.24 6.59
C GLU A 112 -5.47 2.34 5.14
N MET A 113 -6.39 2.33 4.17
CA MET A 113 -6.05 2.49 2.76
C MET A 113 -5.44 3.88 2.51
N ARG A 114 -6.08 4.94 3.01
CA ARG A 114 -5.57 6.31 2.91
C ARG A 114 -4.15 6.42 3.48
N LYS A 115 -3.93 5.94 4.70
CA LYS A 115 -2.59 5.97 5.34
C LYS A 115 -1.54 5.23 4.53
N THR A 116 -1.89 4.07 3.97
CA THR A 116 -0.99 3.28 3.13
C THR A 116 -0.60 4.03 1.85
N LEU A 117 -1.59 4.63 1.16
CA LEU A 117 -1.36 5.41 -0.05
C LEU A 117 -0.55 6.68 0.23
N SER A 118 -0.91 7.47 1.25
CA SER A 118 -0.16 8.67 1.63
C SER A 118 1.28 8.35 2.01
N PHE A 119 1.54 7.21 2.67
CA PHE A 119 2.90 6.72 2.93
C PHE A 119 3.64 6.42 1.63
N GLN A 120 3.07 5.62 0.73
CA GLN A 120 3.69 5.28 -0.56
C GLN A 120 3.98 6.52 -1.42
N GLU A 121 3.07 7.50 -1.45
CA GLU A 121 3.25 8.77 -2.15
C GLU A 121 4.39 9.59 -1.55
N LYS A 122 4.48 9.70 -0.21
CA LYS A 122 5.56 10.41 0.48
C LYS A 122 6.94 9.87 0.10
N TYR A 123 7.06 8.56 -0.09
CA TYR A 123 8.31 7.90 -0.44
C TYR A 123 8.47 7.58 -1.94
N LYS A 124 7.54 8.05 -2.79
CA LYS A 124 7.64 8.13 -4.27
C LYS A 124 8.22 6.89 -4.96
N GLY A 125 7.68 5.71 -4.67
CA GLY A 125 8.12 4.46 -5.31
C GLY A 125 9.48 3.92 -4.87
N LYS A 126 10.10 4.49 -3.82
CA LYS A 126 11.26 3.88 -3.13
C LYS A 126 10.85 2.75 -2.18
N VAL A 127 9.55 2.64 -1.91
CA VAL A 127 8.97 1.58 -1.09
C VAL A 127 8.46 0.52 -2.05
N ASN A 128 9.05 -0.67 -1.99
CA ASN A 128 8.61 -1.83 -2.74
C ASN A 128 7.99 -2.85 -1.79
N SER A 129 6.86 -3.40 -2.19
CA SER A 129 6.22 -4.51 -1.49
C SER A 129 6.62 -5.82 -2.18
N LYS A 130 7.15 -6.75 -1.41
CA LYS A 130 7.56 -8.08 -1.85
C LYS A 130 6.97 -9.12 -0.91
N ALA A 131 6.48 -10.22 -1.47
CA ALA A 131 6.05 -11.36 -0.68
C ALA A 131 7.29 -12.14 -0.26
N VAL A 132 7.42 -12.38 1.04
CA VAL A 132 8.54 -13.12 1.63
C VAL A 132 7.97 -14.27 2.44
N THR A 133 8.57 -15.45 2.30
CA THR A 133 8.24 -16.60 3.14
C THR A 133 9.25 -16.70 4.26
N THR A 134 8.79 -16.93 5.49
CA THR A 134 9.67 -17.05 6.65
C THR A 134 9.64 -18.46 7.21
N TYR A 135 10.81 -18.99 7.56
CA TYR A 135 10.97 -20.26 8.27
C TYR A 135 11.87 -20.05 9.49
N TYR A 136 11.71 -20.88 10.53
CA TYR A 136 12.45 -20.75 11.78
C TYR A 136 13.12 -22.08 12.13
N ILE A 137 14.40 -22.00 12.48
CA ILE A 137 15.19 -23.12 13.01
C ILE A 137 15.60 -22.76 14.44
N LYS A 138 15.32 -23.66 15.39
CA LYS A 138 15.80 -23.54 16.77
C LYS A 138 16.24 -24.90 17.29
N ASN A 139 17.53 -25.14 17.28
CA ASN A 139 18.15 -26.39 17.70
C ASN A 139 19.41 -26.12 18.55
N SER A 140 20.22 -27.15 18.80
CA SER A 140 21.42 -27.05 19.63
C SER A 140 22.55 -26.20 19.02
N LYS A 141 22.54 -25.99 17.70
CA LYS A 141 23.55 -25.24 16.96
C LYS A 141 23.10 -23.84 16.60
N ASN A 142 21.82 -23.69 16.25
CA ASN A 142 21.29 -22.49 15.63
C ASN A 142 19.95 -22.05 16.22
N ASN A 143 19.75 -20.74 16.24
CA ASN A 143 18.47 -20.08 16.44
C ASN A 143 18.33 -19.02 15.34
N VAL A 144 17.74 -19.40 14.20
CA VAL A 144 17.80 -18.65 12.95
C VAL A 144 16.40 -18.45 12.37
N GLU A 145 16.10 -17.20 12.01
CA GLU A 145 15.00 -16.79 11.15
C GLU A 145 15.49 -16.78 9.70
N ILE A 146 14.81 -17.51 8.82
CA ILE A 146 15.15 -17.62 7.39
C ILE A 146 14.08 -16.92 6.57
N LEU A 147 14.46 -15.85 5.87
CA LEU A 147 13.59 -15.12 4.96
C LEU A 147 13.90 -15.51 3.52
N MET A 148 12.88 -15.91 2.76
CA MET A 148 13.00 -16.39 1.39
C MET A 148 12.26 -15.46 0.44
N GLU A 149 12.99 -14.96 -0.55
CA GLU A 149 12.48 -14.15 -1.64
C GLU A 149 13.10 -14.63 -2.96
N ASP A 150 12.41 -15.53 -3.66
CA ASP A 150 12.92 -16.22 -4.85
C ASP A 150 14.29 -16.87 -4.58
N CYS A 151 15.33 -16.50 -5.33
CA CYS A 151 16.68 -17.01 -5.11
C CYS A 151 17.45 -16.28 -3.99
N ASN A 152 16.89 -15.20 -3.42
CA ASN A 152 17.51 -14.49 -2.30
C ASN A 152 17.04 -15.09 -0.98
N VAL A 153 18.00 -15.46 -0.14
CA VAL A 153 17.74 -16.03 1.19
C VAL A 153 18.50 -15.20 2.21
N ILE A 154 17.82 -14.75 3.25
CA ILE A 154 18.44 -14.05 4.38
C ILE A 154 18.36 -14.96 5.60
N LEU A 155 19.52 -15.28 6.17
CA LEU A 155 19.64 -15.97 7.44
C LEU A 155 19.87 -14.91 8.52
N LYS A 156 18.96 -14.81 9.48
CA LYS A 156 19.00 -13.80 10.54
C LYS A 156 19.03 -14.46 11.91
N SER A 157 19.97 -14.05 12.74
CA SER A 157 20.07 -14.50 14.13
C SER A 157 20.53 -13.39 15.07
N PHE A 158 20.16 -13.52 16.35
CA PHE A 158 20.71 -12.71 17.44
C PHE A 158 22.11 -13.17 17.82
N ASP A 159 22.45 -14.42 17.52
CA ASP A 159 23.74 -15.05 17.82
C ASP A 159 24.50 -15.34 16.51
N HIS A 160 25.64 -16.03 16.62
CA HIS A 160 26.38 -16.56 15.48
C HIS A 160 25.64 -17.73 14.82
N ILE A 161 25.72 -17.85 13.50
CA ILE A 161 25.05 -18.87 12.70
C ILE A 161 26.06 -19.96 12.33
N ASP A 162 25.85 -21.16 12.85
CA ASP A 162 26.66 -22.34 12.53
C ASP A 162 26.19 -22.98 11.21
N LEU A 163 26.95 -22.76 10.13
CA LEU A 163 26.68 -23.34 8.81
C LEU A 163 26.95 -24.86 8.74
N THR A 164 27.50 -25.47 9.78
CA THR A 164 27.65 -26.94 9.89
C THR A 164 26.39 -27.62 10.44
N ASP A 165 25.32 -26.86 10.68
CA ASP A 165 24.03 -27.38 11.08
C ASP A 165 23.37 -28.18 9.95
N ASN A 166 23.06 -29.44 10.23
CA ASN A 166 22.45 -30.35 9.26
C ASN A 166 21.03 -29.91 8.89
N GLU A 167 20.25 -29.38 9.86
CA GLU A 167 18.88 -28.96 9.61
C GLU A 167 18.84 -27.76 8.67
N LEU A 168 19.71 -26.77 8.91
CA LEU A 168 19.87 -25.61 8.04
C LEU A 168 20.31 -26.03 6.62
N ASN A 169 21.29 -26.93 6.51
CA ASN A 169 21.77 -27.40 5.22
C ASN A 169 20.72 -28.21 4.46
N GLU A 170 19.98 -29.09 5.14
CA GLU A 170 18.88 -29.85 4.54
C GLU A 170 17.76 -28.93 4.04
N PHE A 171 17.43 -27.90 4.82
CA PHE A 171 16.48 -26.87 4.43
C PHE A 171 16.93 -26.14 3.16
N LEU A 172 18.15 -25.62 3.13
CA LEU A 172 18.68 -24.87 1.98
C LEU A 172 18.74 -25.74 0.72
N CYS A 173 19.13 -27.02 0.85
CA CYS A 173 19.10 -27.97 -0.26
C CYS A 173 17.68 -28.21 -0.79
N SER A 174 16.70 -28.35 0.11
CA SER A 174 15.30 -28.55 -0.27
C SER A 174 14.71 -27.31 -0.93
N TYR A 175 15.05 -26.12 -0.41
CA TYR A 175 14.63 -24.85 -1.00
C TYR A 175 15.25 -24.63 -2.38
N LYS A 176 16.53 -24.96 -2.56
CA LYS A 176 17.21 -24.88 -3.87
C LYS A 176 16.50 -25.71 -4.95
N LYS A 177 16.01 -26.91 -4.59
CA LYS A 177 15.22 -27.76 -5.49
C LYS A 177 13.88 -27.11 -5.87
N LEU A 178 13.24 -26.43 -4.92
CA LEU A 178 12.00 -25.68 -5.15
C LEU A 178 12.20 -24.57 -6.21
N VAL A 179 13.35 -23.89 -6.17
CA VAL A 179 13.70 -22.81 -7.12
C VAL A 179 14.44 -23.31 -8.37
N GLU A 180 14.17 -24.53 -8.82
CA GLU A 180 14.71 -25.12 -10.06
C GLU A 180 16.23 -25.23 -10.09
N GLU A 181 16.86 -25.56 -8.96
CA GLU A 181 18.32 -25.73 -8.84
C GLU A 181 19.14 -24.45 -9.13
N LYS A 182 18.49 -23.28 -9.18
CA LYS A 182 19.18 -21.99 -9.33
C LYS A 182 20.08 -21.71 -8.12
N PRO A 183 21.23 -21.03 -8.31
CA PRO A 183 22.08 -20.62 -7.19
C PRO A 183 21.30 -19.72 -6.22
N LEU A 184 21.39 -20.04 -4.93
CA LEU A 184 20.83 -19.19 -3.88
C LEU A 184 21.82 -18.08 -3.52
N ASN A 185 21.34 -16.85 -3.50
CA ASN A 185 22.06 -15.70 -2.98
C ASN A 185 21.78 -15.59 -1.47
N ILE A 186 22.69 -16.13 -0.67
CA ILE A 186 22.53 -16.20 0.78
C ILE A 186 23.20 -15.00 1.45
N SER A 187 22.42 -14.20 2.17
CA SER A 187 22.90 -13.13 3.04
C SER A 187 22.81 -13.58 4.50
N ILE A 188 23.90 -13.41 5.26
CA ILE A 188 23.98 -13.83 6.66
C ILE A 188 24.01 -12.58 7.55
N CYS A 189 23.07 -12.50 8.48
CA CYS A 189 22.91 -11.40 9.43
C CYS A 189 22.97 -11.97 10.86
N GLU A 190 24.14 -11.83 11.47
CA GLU A 190 24.43 -12.30 12.84
C GLU A 190 24.47 -11.13 13.82
N ASN A 191 24.43 -11.43 15.12
CA ASN A 191 24.51 -10.43 16.20
C ASN A 191 23.46 -9.31 16.05
N THR A 192 22.27 -9.66 15.55
CA THR A 192 21.21 -8.68 15.35
C THR A 192 20.62 -8.22 16.69
N SER A 193 20.05 -7.02 16.72
CA SER A 193 19.35 -6.47 17.88
C SER A 193 18.00 -5.92 17.48
N THR A 194 17.07 -5.87 18.43
CA THR A 194 15.72 -5.35 18.22
C THR A 194 15.49 -4.10 19.05
N TYR A 195 14.88 -3.10 18.44
CA TYR A 195 14.43 -1.87 19.09
C TYR A 195 12.96 -1.63 18.75
N ILE A 196 12.16 -1.29 19.75
CA ILE A 196 10.75 -0.92 19.57
C ILE A 196 10.70 0.60 19.51
N TYR A 197 10.26 1.13 18.36
CA TYR A 197 10.06 2.57 18.11
C TYR A 197 8.64 2.99 18.47
#